data_AF-A0A0L6HUM7-F1
#
_entry.id   AF-A0A0L6HUM7-F1
#
_cell.length_a   1.000
_cell.length_b   1.000
_cell.length_c   1.000
_cell.angle_alpha   90.00
_cell.angle_beta   90.00
_cell.angle_gamma   90.00
#
_symmetry.space_group_name_H-M   'P 1'
#
loop_
_entity.id
_entity.type
_entity.pdbx_description
1 polymer ?
#
loop_
_entity_poly.entity_id
_entity_poly.type
_entity_poly.pdbx_seq_one_letter_code
_entity_poly.pdbx_strand_id
1 'polypeptide(L)'
;MLNFESSTTVRELEAAPQVQARASAAALKTYQAKDTVTASVLNVNVGSFTTDFKYEANATKVTRVLTCKGAWSGFGLTGSSSASNYITAGGVGACEVIFNMSVVIKGSPISFAKQHVIKTHSGNPGRYTATLGNF
;
A
#
# COMPACT_ATOMS: atom_id res chain seq x y z
N MET A 1 -3.87 21.60 19.47
CA MET A 1 -4.64 20.48 18.90
C MET A 1 -3.95 20.09 17.60
N LEU A 2 -3.27 18.95 17.56
CA LEU A 2 -2.60 18.45 16.34
C LEU A 2 -3.67 17.73 15.53
N ASN A 3 -4.18 18.38 14.49
CA ASN A 3 -5.06 17.72 13.53
C ASN A 3 -4.19 16.78 12.70
N PHE A 4 -4.07 15.53 13.14
CA PHE A 4 -3.75 14.44 12.21
C PHE A 4 -4.95 14.34 11.29
N GLU A 5 -4.81 14.79 10.05
CA GLU A 5 -5.89 14.66 9.07
C GLU A 5 -6.35 13.19 9.06
N SER A 6 -7.57 13.00 9.55
CA SER A 6 -8.35 11.77 9.44
C SER A 6 -8.88 11.65 8.00
N SER A 7 -8.05 11.97 7.02
CA SER A 7 -8.40 11.86 5.62
C SER A 7 -8.13 10.43 5.21
N THR A 8 -9.19 9.66 5.03
CA THR A 8 -9.09 8.40 4.29
C THR A 8 -8.91 8.76 2.82
N THR A 9 -7.68 8.69 2.33
CA THR A 9 -7.41 8.98 0.92
C THR A 9 -7.61 7.71 0.11
N VAL A 10 -8.62 7.71 -0.78
CA VAL A 10 -8.89 6.61 -1.72
C VAL A 10 -8.36 7.02 -3.10
N ARG A 11 -7.49 6.19 -3.69
CA ARG A 11 -6.91 6.44 -5.02
C ARG A 11 -7.11 5.22 -5.90
N GLU A 12 -7.64 5.44 -7.10
CA GLU A 12 -7.64 4.42 -8.16
C GLU A 12 -6.36 4.58 -8.97
N LEU A 13 -5.62 3.49 -9.12
CA LEU A 13 -4.31 3.46 -9.75
C LEU A 13 -4.19 2.22 -10.64
N GLU A 14 -3.31 2.31 -11.64
CA GLU A 14 -2.98 1.18 -12.51
C GLU A 14 -1.69 0.51 -12.04
N ALA A 15 -1.69 -0.82 -11.99
CA ALA A 15 -0.53 -1.60 -11.62
C ALA A 15 0.43 -1.71 -12.81
N ALA A 16 1.71 -1.49 -12.56
CA ALA A 16 2.73 -1.59 -13.59
C ALA A 16 2.98 -3.07 -13.94
N PRO A 17 2.82 -3.48 -15.21
CA PRO A 17 3.16 -4.83 -15.62
C PRO A 17 4.67 -5.04 -15.49
N GLN A 18 5.08 -6.09 -14.79
CA GLN A 18 6.47 -6.52 -14.68
C GLN A 18 6.72 -7.49 -15.83
N VAL A 19 7.56 -7.12 -16.80
CA VAL A 19 7.80 -7.95 -17.99
C VAL A 19 8.44 -9.28 -17.59
N GLN A 20 7.66 -10.36 -17.60
CA GLN A 20 8.17 -11.72 -17.69
C GLN A 20 7.69 -12.32 -19.00
N ALA A 21 8.62 -12.36 -19.96
CA ALA A 21 8.41 -13.00 -21.25
C ALA A 21 8.27 -14.51 -21.06
N ARG A 22 7.03 -15.02 -21.14
CA ARG A 22 6.72 -16.30 -21.80
C ARG A 22 5.21 -16.44 -21.99
N ALA A 23 4.81 -16.32 -23.24
CA ALA A 23 3.44 -16.51 -23.68
C ALA A 23 3.10 -18.01 -23.82
N SER A 24 2.04 -18.47 -23.16
CA SER A 24 0.93 -19.28 -23.70
C SER A 24 0.20 -20.04 -22.58
N ALA A 25 -1.13 -20.17 -22.75
CA ALA A 25 -2.17 -20.64 -21.81
C ALA A 25 -2.54 -19.63 -20.71
N ALA A 26 -3.64 -18.88 -20.93
CA ALA A 26 -4.21 -17.87 -20.02
C ALA A 26 -3.15 -16.97 -19.38
N ALA A 27 -2.43 -16.18 -20.19
CA ALA A 27 -1.21 -15.46 -19.83
C ALA A 27 -1.29 -14.80 -18.45
N LEU A 28 -0.70 -15.48 -17.45
CA LEU A 28 -0.46 -14.91 -16.14
C LEU A 28 0.56 -13.80 -16.32
N LYS A 29 0.21 -12.61 -15.83
CA LYS A 29 1.08 -11.43 -15.82
C LYS A 29 1.43 -11.12 -14.38
N THR A 30 2.68 -10.76 -14.18
CA THR A 30 3.14 -10.20 -12.90
C THR A 30 2.84 -8.71 -12.89
N TYR A 31 2.17 -8.24 -11.85
CA TYR A 31 1.83 -6.84 -11.64
C TYR A 31 2.52 -6.33 -10.38
N GLN A 32 2.86 -5.05 -10.40
CA GLN A 32 3.32 -4.31 -9.22
C GLN A 32 2.39 -3.11 -9.00
N ALA A 33 1.60 -3.18 -7.94
CA ALA A 33 0.87 -2.05 -7.40
C ALA A 33 1.72 -1.40 -6.30
N LYS A 34 2.03 -0.12 -6.47
CA LYS A 34 2.84 0.63 -5.53
C LYS A 34 2.20 1.98 -5.28
N ASP A 35 1.93 2.26 -4.01
CA ASP A 35 1.34 3.51 -3.59
C ASP A 35 2.21 4.16 -2.51
N THR A 36 2.47 5.46 -2.67
CA THR A 36 3.23 6.27 -1.73
C THR A 36 2.37 7.44 -1.23
N VAL A 37 2.29 7.60 0.09
CA VAL A 37 1.61 8.73 0.74
C VAL A 37 2.64 9.49 1.57
N THR A 38 2.74 10.79 1.34
CA THR A 38 3.58 11.67 2.16
C THR A 38 2.85 12.03 3.46
N ALA A 39 3.53 11.88 4.58
CA ALA A 39 3.08 12.30 5.89
C ALA A 39 3.53 13.74 6.16
N SER A 40 2.60 14.58 6.59
CA SER A 40 2.89 15.95 6.99
C SER A 40 2.33 16.22 8.38
N VAL A 41 3.10 16.91 9.22
CA VAL A 41 2.65 17.38 10.53
C VAL A 41 2.88 18.88 10.59
N LEU A 42 1.84 19.65 10.91
CA LEU A 42 1.90 21.12 10.94
C LEU A 42 2.43 21.74 9.62
N ASN A 43 1.96 21.23 8.48
CA ASN A 43 2.43 21.60 7.13
C ASN A 43 3.93 21.32 6.84
N VAL A 44 4.61 20.56 7.69
CA VAL A 44 5.98 20.09 7.46
C VAL A 44 5.93 18.62 7.04
N ASN A 45 6.53 18.29 5.89
CA ASN A 45 6.69 16.91 5.46
C ASN A 45 7.64 16.18 6.42
N VAL A 46 7.13 15.21 7.15
CA VAL A 46 7.91 14.41 8.11
C VAL A 46 8.42 13.10 7.49
N GLY A 47 7.77 12.62 6.43
CA GLY A 47 8.22 11.43 5.71
C GLY A 47 7.20 10.93 4.70
N SER A 48 7.39 9.71 4.23
CA SER A 48 6.48 9.03 3.30
C SER A 48 6.33 7.57 3.66
N PHE A 49 5.10 7.07 3.51
CA PHE A 49 4.75 5.66 3.59
C PHE A 49 4.65 5.11 2.19
N THR A 50 5.23 3.95 1.95
CA THR A 50 5.12 3.25 0.69
C THR A 50 4.64 1.84 0.93
N THR A 51 3.60 1.44 0.23
CA THR A 51 3.14 0.04 0.18
C THR A 51 3.44 -0.51 -1.20
N ASP A 52 4.11 -1.65 -1.24
CA ASP A 52 4.46 -2.37 -2.46
C ASP A 52 3.76 -3.73 -2.46
N PHE A 53 2.90 -3.94 -3.45
CA PHE A 53 2.14 -5.16 -3.64
C PHE A 53 2.45 -5.77 -5.01
N LYS A 54 3.12 -6.93 -4.99
CA LYS A 54 3.44 -7.72 -6.19
C LYS A 54 2.61 -8.98 -6.20
N TYR A 55 1.98 -9.23 -7.34
CA TYR A 55 1.09 -10.37 -7.51
C TYR A 55 1.07 -10.85 -8.96
N GLU A 56 0.71 -12.11 -9.13
CA GLU A 56 0.41 -12.70 -10.43
C GLU A 56 -1.10 -12.70 -10.61
N ALA A 57 -1.54 -12.30 -11.81
CA ALA A 57 -2.94 -12.32 -12.17
C ALA A 57 -3.11 -12.69 -13.64
N ASN A 58 -4.24 -13.33 -13.95
CA ASN A 58 -4.70 -13.47 -15.33
C ASN A 58 -5.54 -12.23 -15.71
N ALA A 59 -6.32 -12.32 -16.81
CA ALA A 59 -7.15 -11.21 -17.25
C ALA A 59 -8.24 -10.78 -16.25
N THR A 60 -8.69 -11.67 -15.35
CA THR A 60 -9.89 -11.45 -14.52
C THR A 60 -9.65 -11.55 -13.02
N LYS A 61 -8.59 -12.24 -12.57
CA LYS A 61 -8.32 -12.49 -11.16
C LYS A 61 -6.85 -12.58 -10.82
N VAL A 62 -6.53 -12.16 -9.61
CA VAL A 62 -5.28 -12.46 -8.91
C VAL A 62 -5.25 -13.95 -8.59
N THR A 63 -4.16 -14.61 -8.96
CA THR A 63 -3.94 -16.04 -8.75
C THR A 63 -2.95 -16.31 -7.64
N ARG A 64 -1.99 -15.40 -7.43
CA ARG A 64 -0.95 -15.55 -6.41
C ARG A 64 -0.45 -14.20 -5.94
N VAL A 65 -0.23 -14.06 -4.63
CA VAL A 65 0.54 -12.94 -4.08
C VAL A 65 2.01 -13.33 -4.01
N LEU A 66 2.88 -12.48 -4.57
CA LEU A 66 4.33 -12.67 -4.52
C LEU A 66 4.95 -11.91 -3.36
N THR A 67 4.49 -10.68 -3.10
CA THR A 67 5.05 -9.83 -2.05
C THR A 67 4.02 -8.78 -1.63
N CYS A 68 3.94 -8.52 -0.32
CA CYS A 68 3.26 -7.37 0.26
C CYS A 68 4.20 -6.78 1.30
N LYS A 69 4.65 -5.54 1.10
CA LYS A 69 5.63 -4.89 1.96
C LYS A 69 5.27 -3.43 2.23
N GLY A 70 5.49 -3.03 3.47
CA GLY A 70 5.54 -1.64 3.88
C GLY A 70 6.97 -1.14 3.93
N ALA A 71 7.18 0.09 3.50
CA ALA A 71 8.40 0.84 3.76
C ALA A 71 8.02 2.25 4.21
N TRP A 72 8.80 2.82 5.12
CA TRP A 72 8.69 4.22 5.49
C TRP A 72 10.05 4.90 5.34
N SER A 73 10.04 6.17 5.00
CA SER A 73 11.25 7.01 4.95
C SER A 73 10.92 8.41 5.45
N GLY A 74 11.84 9.05 6.16
CA GLY A 74 11.58 10.39 6.71
C GLY A 74 12.55 10.79 7.81
N PHE A 75 12.50 12.06 8.20
CA PHE A 75 13.37 12.62 9.24
C PHE A 75 12.62 12.64 10.58
N GLY A 76 13.28 12.16 11.64
CA GLY A 76 12.70 12.14 12.99
C GLY A 76 11.52 11.17 13.16
N LEU A 77 11.16 10.42 12.12
CA LEU A 77 10.24 9.30 12.20
C LEU A 77 11.01 8.06 12.69
N THR A 78 10.41 7.33 13.62
CA THR A 78 10.82 5.98 13.98
C THR A 78 9.57 5.13 14.03
N GLY A 79 9.67 3.85 13.69
CA GLY A 79 8.48 3.02 13.61
C GLY A 79 8.72 1.62 13.10
N SER A 80 7.63 0.85 13.12
CA SER A 80 7.57 -0.50 12.59
C SER A 80 6.42 -0.62 11.60
N SER A 81 6.50 -1.61 10.73
CA SER A 81 5.41 -1.95 9.83
C SER A 81 5.10 -3.44 9.89
N SER A 82 3.83 -3.78 9.91
CA SER A 82 3.35 -5.16 9.81
C SER A 82 2.52 -5.30 8.56
N ALA A 83 2.87 -6.27 7.70
CA ALA A 83 2.19 -6.49 6.44
C ALA A 83 1.42 -7.82 6.47
N SER A 84 0.23 -7.83 5.89
CA SER A 84 -0.59 -9.01 5.66
C SER A 84 -1.17 -8.96 4.24
N ASN A 85 -1.47 -10.12 3.68
CA ASN A 85 -2.02 -10.21 2.32
C ASN A 85 -2.98 -11.39 2.20
N TYR A 86 -3.96 -11.26 1.30
CA TYR A 86 -4.94 -12.31 1.02
C TYR A 86 -5.47 -12.20 -0.41
N ILE A 87 -6.07 -13.30 -0.89
CA ILE A 87 -6.86 -13.33 -2.11
C ILE A 87 -8.27 -13.78 -1.72
N THR A 88 -9.28 -12.99 -2.09
CA THR A 88 -10.68 -13.34 -1.82
C THR A 88 -11.15 -14.46 -2.75
N ALA A 89 -12.28 -15.09 -2.42
CA ALA A 89 -12.90 -16.11 -3.28
C ALA A 89 -13.21 -15.60 -4.71
N GLY A 90 -13.45 -14.29 -4.87
CA GLY A 90 -13.67 -13.62 -6.17
C GLY A 90 -12.38 -13.26 -6.92
N GLY A 91 -11.21 -13.69 -6.44
CA GLY A 91 -9.93 -13.44 -7.10
C GLY A 91 -9.38 -12.04 -6.93
N VAL A 92 -9.88 -11.27 -5.96
CA VAL A 92 -9.32 -9.96 -5.60
C VAL A 92 -8.16 -10.17 -4.63
N GLY A 93 -6.96 -9.76 -5.03
CA GLY A 93 -5.79 -9.68 -4.17
C GLY A 93 -5.78 -8.39 -3.36
N ALA A 94 -5.39 -8.51 -2.09
CA ALA A 94 -5.25 -7.41 -1.15
C ALA A 94 -3.89 -7.47 -0.42
N CYS A 95 -3.32 -6.30 -0.17
CA CYS A 95 -2.14 -6.08 0.67
C CYS A 95 -2.47 -5.02 1.69
N GLU A 96 -2.32 -5.34 2.97
CA GLU A 96 -2.60 -4.46 4.08
C GLU A 96 -1.33 -4.28 4.88
N VAL A 97 -0.96 -3.03 5.13
CA VAL A 97 0.22 -2.66 5.89
C VAL A 97 -0.18 -1.71 6.99
N ILE A 98 0.11 -2.09 8.23
CA ILE A 98 -0.06 -1.24 9.40
C ILE A 98 1.29 -0.61 9.70
N PHE A 99 1.34 0.72 9.67
CA PHE A 99 2.50 1.52 10.05
C PHE A 99 2.28 2.09 11.44
N ASN A 100 3.14 1.72 12.40
CA ASN A 100 3.18 2.31 13.73
C ASN A 100 4.36 3.28 13.79
N MET A 101 4.10 4.57 13.98
CA MET A 101 5.15 5.59 13.96
C MET A 101 5.15 6.47 15.18
N SER A 102 6.34 7.00 15.48
CA SER A 102 6.59 8.04 16.48
C SER A 102 7.49 9.11 15.89
N VAL A 103 7.14 10.38 16.12
CA VAL A 103 7.90 11.57 15.73
C VAL A 103 8.09 12.48 16.93
N VAL A 104 9.26 13.10 17.08
CA VAL A 104 9.49 14.12 18.12
C VAL A 104 9.45 15.51 17.48
N ILE A 105 8.47 16.31 17.85
CA ILE A 105 8.31 17.69 17.35
C ILE A 105 8.47 18.64 18.53
N LYS A 106 9.48 19.52 18.49
CA LYS A 106 9.79 20.48 19.57
C LYS A 106 9.85 19.82 20.96
N GLY A 107 10.47 18.63 21.04
CA GLY A 107 10.60 17.86 22.28
C GLY A 107 9.36 17.07 22.71
N SER A 108 8.23 17.21 22.02
CA SER A 108 7.01 16.42 22.31
C SER A 108 6.98 15.16 21.43
N PRO A 109 6.95 13.95 22.00
CA PRO A 109 6.75 12.73 21.24
C PRO A 109 5.30 12.62 20.80
N ILE A 110 5.08 12.33 19.52
CA ILE A 110 3.76 12.11 18.95
C ILE A 110 3.79 10.78 18.22
N SER A 111 2.92 9.87 18.63
CA SER A 111 2.79 8.55 18.02
C SER A 111 1.45 8.43 17.31
N PHE A 112 1.45 7.72 16.18
CA PHE A 112 0.25 7.48 15.39
C PHE A 112 0.38 6.19 14.59
N ALA A 113 -0.75 5.52 14.38
CA ALA A 113 -0.85 4.33 13.56
C ALA A 113 -1.66 4.63 12.30
N LYS A 114 -1.20 4.13 11.16
CA LYS A 114 -1.89 4.24 9.87
C LYS A 114 -1.99 2.87 9.22
N GLN A 115 -3.16 2.55 8.68
CA GLN A 115 -3.36 1.36 7.86
C GLN A 115 -3.38 1.77 6.40
N HIS A 116 -2.52 1.15 5.60
CA HIS A 116 -2.47 1.30 4.16
C HIS A 116 -2.93 0.00 3.50
N VAL A 117 -4.00 0.08 2.70
CA VAL A 117 -4.59 -1.06 2.00
C VAL A 117 -4.49 -0.84 0.50
N ILE A 118 -3.90 -1.79 -0.22
CA ILE A 118 -4.00 -1.91 -1.67
C ILE A 118 -4.93 -3.09 -1.99
N LYS A 119 -5.99 -2.84 -2.76
CA LYS A 119 -6.93 -3.87 -3.23
C LYS A 119 -7.10 -3.82 -4.73
N THR A 120 -6.86 -4.93 -5.40
CA THR A 120 -7.10 -5.08 -6.84
C THR A 120 -8.60 -5.11 -7.17
N HIS A 121 -8.96 -4.88 -8.44
CA HIS A 121 -10.35 -4.97 -8.89
C HIS A 121 -10.66 -6.36 -9.44
N SER A 122 -11.86 -6.85 -9.16
CA SER A 122 -12.37 -8.08 -9.80
C SER A 122 -12.62 -7.82 -11.28
N GLY A 123 -12.28 -8.77 -12.15
CA GLY A 123 -12.43 -8.63 -13.60
C GLY A 123 -11.37 -7.77 -14.29
N ASN A 124 -10.62 -6.95 -13.54
CA ASN A 124 -9.46 -6.22 -14.04
C ASN A 124 -8.39 -6.08 -12.93
N PRO A 125 -7.56 -7.11 -12.71
CA PRO A 125 -6.53 -7.08 -11.68
C PRO A 125 -5.37 -6.14 -12.01
N GLY A 126 -5.34 -5.51 -13.20
CA GLY A 126 -4.42 -4.42 -13.51
C GLY A 126 -4.82 -3.08 -12.88
N ARG A 127 -6.05 -2.96 -12.35
CA ARG A 127 -6.50 -1.81 -11.57
C ARG A 127 -6.54 -2.14 -10.09
N TYR A 128 -6.22 -1.16 -9.27
CA TYR A 128 -6.31 -1.28 -7.82
C TYR A 128 -6.75 0.03 -7.17
N THR A 129 -7.31 -0.11 -5.98
CA THR A 129 -7.61 0.98 -5.06
C THR A 129 -6.59 0.95 -3.93
N ALA A 130 -5.90 2.07 -3.72
CA ALA A 130 -5.07 2.30 -2.54
C ALA A 130 -5.84 3.17 -1.54
N THR A 131 -5.80 2.80 -0.27
CA THR A 131 -6.45 3.52 0.82
C THR A 131 -5.49 3.68 1.97
N LEU A 132 -5.31 4.90 2.49
CA LEU A 132 -4.61 5.14 3.74
C LEU A 132 -5.60 5.71 4.77
N GLY A 133 -5.73 5.06 5.92
CA GLY A 133 -6.61 5.46 7.02
C GLY A 133 -5.95 5.35 8.38
N ASN A 134 -6.68 5.72 9.43
CA ASN A 134 -6.27 5.48 10.82
C ASN A 134 -6.43 3.99 11.16
N PHE A 135 -5.52 3.47 11.97
CA PHE A 135 -5.55 2.10 12.52
C PHE A 135 -5.79 2.16 14.03
#